data_AF-A0A7C2HDR6-F1
#
_entry.id   AF-A0A7C2HDR6-F1
#
_cell.length_a   1.000
_cell.length_b   1.000
_cell.length_c   1.000
_cell.angle_alpha   90.00
_cell.angle_beta   90.00
_cell.angle_gamma   90.00
#
_symmetry.space_group_name_H-M   'P 1'
#
loop_
_entity.id
_entity.type
_entity.pdbx_description
1 polymer ?
#
loop_
_entity_poly.entity_id
_entity_poly.type
_entity_poly.pdbx_seq_one_letter_code
_entity_poly.pdbx_strand_id
1 'polypeptide(L)'
;MMQVRSLSNPLRIPDLRRRLLFTAVMLALYRLGAHLPAPGVNVAAIESLFRQQGSLFSFLDLFVGGALSNFAIFALGVFPYITASIIFSLLQVVFPRLKEMATEEGEAGRRQLGMYTRYLTVVLAVIQGIGQIYLIQSQGAIPETRPLVLATILVTLVAGTMLLTWMGEIMTEYGVGNGVSLIIFGGIVARLPAQTAQTLTLVRAGEVAWYQFILDVLVILASIVAVVLITSAVRKIPVQYAKRVVGRRVYGGQSTHLPMRLIQAGVIPIIFAVS
;
A
#
# COMPACT_ATOMS: atom_id res chain seq x y z
N MET A 1 0.97 27.57 6.58
CA MET A 1 -0.33 27.97 5.99
C MET A 1 -0.44 27.88 4.46
N MET A 2 0.66 27.68 3.69
CA MET A 2 0.59 27.67 2.22
C MET A 2 0.12 26.34 1.58
N GLN A 3 0.06 25.23 2.32
CA GLN A 3 -0.30 23.91 1.77
C GLN A 3 -1.81 23.63 1.69
N VAL A 4 -2.65 24.31 2.49
CA VAL A 4 -4.10 24.07 2.50
C VAL A 4 -4.79 24.60 1.24
N ARG A 5 -4.23 25.64 0.60
CA ARG A 5 -4.75 26.16 -0.69
C ARG A 5 -4.60 25.18 -1.86
N SER A 6 -3.78 24.13 -1.72
CA SER A 6 -3.62 23.11 -2.77
C SER A 6 -4.74 22.06 -2.78
N LEU A 7 -5.61 22.02 -1.77
CA LEU A 7 -6.75 21.09 -1.71
C LEU A 7 -8.00 21.63 -2.42
N SER A 8 -8.13 22.95 -2.57
CA SER A 8 -9.26 23.59 -3.27
C SER A 8 -9.01 23.84 -4.76
N ASN A 9 -7.75 23.78 -5.21
CA ASN A 9 -7.37 23.95 -6.62
C ASN A 9 -7.40 22.69 -7.53
N PRO A 10 -7.37 21.42 -7.04
CA PRO A 10 -7.24 20.26 -7.91
C PRO A 10 -8.56 19.87 -8.58
N LEU A 11 -9.70 20.29 -8.03
CA LEU A 11 -11.03 20.13 -8.63
C LEU A 11 -11.29 21.12 -9.77
N ARG A 12 -10.48 22.18 -9.90
CA ARG A 12 -10.61 23.21 -10.95
C ARG A 12 -9.87 22.82 -12.23
N ILE A 13 -8.80 22.04 -12.14
CA ILE A 13 -8.03 21.61 -13.30
C ILE A 13 -8.69 20.34 -13.87
N PRO A 14 -9.20 20.37 -15.11
CA PRO A 14 -9.98 19.26 -15.67
C PRO A 14 -9.18 17.95 -15.76
N ASP A 15 -7.88 18.01 -16.07
CA ASP A 15 -7.02 16.82 -16.11
C ASP A 15 -6.88 16.18 -14.71
N LEU A 16 -6.59 16.99 -13.68
CA LEU A 16 -6.41 16.49 -12.33
C LEU A 16 -7.71 15.94 -11.73
N ARG A 17 -8.86 16.56 -12.05
CA ARG A 17 -10.18 16.03 -11.70
C ARG A 17 -10.43 14.66 -12.34
N ARG A 18 -10.07 14.47 -13.61
CA ARG A 18 -10.24 13.19 -14.31
C ARG A 18 -9.38 12.10 -13.67
N ARG A 19 -8.12 12.40 -13.35
CA ARG A 19 -7.22 11.46 -12.66
C ARG A 19 -7.73 11.11 -11.27
N LEU A 20 -8.19 12.09 -10.49
CA LEU A 20 -8.76 11.86 -9.15
C LEU A 20 -10.03 10.99 -9.22
N LEU A 21 -10.94 11.29 -10.15
CA LEU A 21 -12.16 10.51 -10.33
C LEU A 21 -11.84 9.08 -10.78
N PHE A 22 -10.88 8.92 -11.68
CA PHE A 22 -10.39 7.61 -12.10
C PHE A 22 -9.83 6.79 -10.93
N THR A 23 -8.96 7.40 -10.12
CA THR A 23 -8.42 6.78 -8.90
C THR A 23 -9.53 6.42 -7.91
N ALA A 24 -10.52 7.29 -7.70
CA ALA A 24 -11.64 7.02 -6.80
C ALA A 24 -12.52 5.85 -7.29
N VAL A 25 -12.80 5.78 -8.59
CA VAL A 25 -13.54 4.65 -9.19
C VAL A 25 -12.76 3.35 -9.02
N MET A 26 -11.45 3.34 -9.27
CA MET A 26 -10.62 2.15 -9.06
C MET A 26 -10.59 1.69 -7.60
N LEU A 27 -10.53 2.62 -6.64
CA LEU A 27 -10.62 2.28 -5.21
C LEU A 27 -12.00 1.73 -4.84
N ALA A 28 -13.07 2.23 -5.44
CA ALA A 28 -14.42 1.68 -5.25
C ALA A 28 -14.52 0.24 -5.80
N LEU A 29 -13.95 -0.03 -6.98
CA LEU A 29 -13.88 -1.38 -7.56
C LEU A 29 -13.06 -2.34 -6.68
N TYR A 30 -11.92 -1.89 -6.18
CA TYR A 30 -11.13 -2.64 -5.20
C TYR A 30 -11.97 -3.00 -3.97
N ARG A 31 -12.72 -2.02 -3.44
CA ARG A 31 -13.57 -2.25 -2.26
C ARG A 31 -14.67 -3.27 -2.53
N LEU A 32 -15.31 -3.22 -3.69
CA LEU A 32 -16.32 -4.21 -4.08
C LEU A 32 -15.72 -5.62 -4.12
N GLY A 33 -14.55 -5.78 -4.75
CA GLY A 33 -13.89 -7.09 -4.80
C GLY A 33 -13.39 -7.58 -3.44
N ALA A 34 -13.08 -6.69 -2.48
CA ALA A 34 -12.76 -7.07 -1.11
C ALA A 34 -13.96 -7.57 -0.28
N HIS A 35 -15.20 -7.47 -0.81
CA HIS A 35 -16.42 -8.03 -0.21
C HIS A 35 -16.96 -9.23 -0.97
N LEU A 36 -16.38 -9.58 -2.13
CA LEU A 36 -16.77 -10.76 -2.89
C LEU A 36 -16.04 -11.99 -2.32
N PRO A 37 -16.72 -12.89 -1.61
CA PRO A 37 -16.09 -14.07 -1.01
C PRO A 37 -15.58 -15.01 -2.11
N ALA A 38 -14.43 -15.63 -1.88
CA ALA A 38 -13.92 -16.66 -2.78
C ALA A 38 -14.83 -17.91 -2.71
N PRO A 39 -15.05 -18.60 -3.85
CA PRO A 39 -15.90 -19.78 -3.89
C PRO A 39 -15.29 -20.93 -3.07
N GLY A 40 -16.13 -21.64 -2.31
CA GLY A 40 -15.73 -22.87 -1.61
C GLY A 40 -15.21 -22.69 -0.18
N VAL A 41 -15.38 -21.51 0.44
CA VAL A 41 -14.91 -21.24 1.80
C VAL A 41 -16.04 -20.77 2.72
N ASN A 42 -16.03 -21.26 3.96
CA ASN A 42 -16.97 -20.84 4.99
C ASN A 42 -16.44 -19.60 5.73
N VAL A 43 -16.99 -18.42 5.41
CA VAL A 43 -16.59 -17.14 6.01
C VAL A 43 -16.82 -17.12 7.53
N ALA A 44 -17.86 -17.78 8.04
CA ALA A 44 -18.15 -17.83 9.47
C ALA A 44 -17.08 -18.61 10.25
N ALA A 45 -16.50 -19.65 9.66
CA ALA A 45 -15.38 -20.37 10.25
C ALA A 45 -14.13 -19.47 10.31
N ILE A 46 -13.88 -18.65 9.29
CA ILE A 46 -12.73 -17.73 9.26
C ILE A 46 -12.89 -16.60 10.27
N GLU A 47 -14.07 -16.01 10.41
CA GLU A 47 -14.32 -15.01 11.45
C GLU A 47 -14.04 -15.55 12.86
N SER A 48 -14.36 -16.82 13.11
CA SER A 48 -14.08 -17.46 14.41
C SER A 48 -12.57 -17.61 14.67
N LEU A 49 -11.76 -17.86 13.64
CA LEU A 49 -10.30 -17.95 13.73
C LEU A 49 -9.68 -16.58 14.02
N PHE A 50 -10.19 -15.54 13.36
CA PHE A 50 -9.75 -14.17 13.61
C PHE A 50 -10.02 -13.71 15.04
N ARG A 51 -11.10 -14.21 15.67
CA ARG A 51 -11.39 -13.95 17.09
C ARG A 51 -10.46 -14.73 18.03
N GLN A 52 -9.93 -15.89 17.63
CA GLN A 52 -9.08 -16.74 18.48
C GLN A 52 -7.57 -16.46 18.37
N GLN A 53 -7.03 -16.16 17.18
CA GLN A 53 -5.59 -15.93 16.94
C GLN A 53 -5.22 -14.43 16.86
N GLY A 54 -6.06 -13.56 17.43
CA GLY A 54 -6.39 -12.18 17.02
C GLY A 54 -5.33 -11.08 16.98
N SER A 55 -4.03 -11.36 17.06
CA SER A 55 -2.99 -10.30 16.95
C SER A 55 -2.37 -10.23 15.55
N LEU A 56 -1.70 -11.31 15.11
CA LEU A 56 -0.95 -11.32 13.84
C LEU A 56 -1.87 -11.29 12.62
N PHE A 57 -2.95 -12.09 12.62
CA PHE A 57 -3.90 -12.12 11.52
C PHE A 57 -4.66 -10.80 11.37
N SER A 58 -5.04 -10.17 12.48
CA SER A 58 -5.68 -8.85 12.48
C SER A 58 -4.78 -7.77 11.88
N PHE A 59 -3.49 -7.81 12.20
CA PHE A 59 -2.50 -6.91 11.61
C PHE A 59 -2.36 -7.12 10.09
N LEU A 60 -2.22 -8.37 9.61
CA LEU A 60 -2.15 -8.64 8.17
C LEU A 60 -3.43 -8.20 7.43
N ASP A 61 -4.59 -8.45 8.04
CA ASP A 61 -5.89 -8.12 7.49
C ASP A 61 -6.14 -6.60 7.39
N LEU A 62 -5.54 -5.78 8.26
CA LEU A 62 -5.54 -4.31 8.13
C LEU A 62 -4.96 -3.83 6.80
N PHE A 63 -3.84 -4.42 6.35
CA PHE A 63 -3.18 -4.02 5.10
C PHE A 63 -3.95 -4.45 3.84
N VAL A 64 -4.74 -5.52 3.93
CA VAL A 64 -5.60 -5.99 2.83
C VAL A 64 -7.04 -5.44 2.93
N GLY A 65 -7.31 -4.56 3.90
CA GLY A 65 -8.54 -3.77 3.97
C GLY A 65 -9.84 -4.51 4.22
N GLY A 66 -9.82 -5.82 4.49
CA GLY A 66 -11.03 -6.61 4.76
C GLY A 66 -10.92 -8.01 4.22
N ALA A 67 -10.10 -8.16 3.19
CA ALA A 67 -10.19 -9.31 2.30
C ALA A 67 -9.75 -10.62 2.95
N LEU A 68 -8.92 -10.59 4.00
CA LEU A 68 -8.49 -11.82 4.67
C LEU A 68 -9.59 -12.32 5.63
N SER A 69 -10.18 -11.43 6.42
CA SER A 69 -11.32 -11.75 7.30
C SER A 69 -12.57 -12.22 6.56
N ASN A 70 -12.88 -11.61 5.42
CA ASN A 70 -14.00 -12.01 4.57
C ASN A 70 -13.67 -13.12 3.57
N PHE A 71 -12.41 -13.58 3.57
CA PHE A 71 -11.83 -14.48 2.57
C PHE A 71 -12.27 -14.15 1.14
N ALA A 72 -12.10 -12.87 0.79
CA ALA A 72 -12.49 -12.36 -0.50
C ALA A 72 -11.52 -12.81 -1.60
N ILE A 73 -11.92 -12.61 -2.86
CA ILE A 73 -11.08 -12.86 -4.05
C ILE A 73 -9.69 -12.21 -3.93
N PHE A 74 -9.61 -11.12 -3.15
CA PHE A 74 -8.42 -10.33 -2.88
C PHE A 74 -7.69 -10.69 -1.58
N ALA A 75 -7.89 -11.88 -1.00
CA ALA A 75 -7.33 -12.23 0.31
C ALA A 75 -5.79 -12.13 0.40
N LEU A 76 -5.06 -12.43 -0.69
CA LEU A 76 -3.60 -12.24 -0.77
C LEU A 76 -3.17 -10.78 -0.94
N GLY A 77 -4.10 -9.89 -1.34
CA GLY A 77 -3.83 -8.48 -1.52
C GLY A 77 -2.81 -8.18 -2.62
N VAL A 78 -1.99 -7.15 -2.38
CA VAL A 78 -0.88 -6.74 -3.26
C VAL A 78 0.47 -7.24 -2.74
N PHE A 79 0.46 -8.08 -1.69
CA PHE A 79 1.67 -8.56 -1.02
C PHE A 79 2.62 -9.35 -1.94
N PRO A 80 2.16 -10.31 -2.76
CA PRO A 80 3.05 -11.01 -3.69
C PRO A 80 3.82 -10.07 -4.62
N TYR A 81 3.19 -8.97 -5.05
CA TYR A 81 3.81 -7.97 -5.91
C TYR A 81 4.83 -7.11 -5.16
N ILE A 82 4.47 -6.71 -3.94
CA ILE A 82 5.36 -5.96 -3.06
C ILE A 82 6.64 -6.77 -2.80
N THR A 83 6.49 -8.03 -2.38
CA THR A 83 7.63 -8.93 -2.13
C THR A 83 8.48 -9.12 -3.40
N ALA A 84 7.85 -9.32 -4.56
CA ALA A 84 8.59 -9.40 -5.82
C ALA A 84 9.39 -8.10 -6.11
N SER A 85 8.78 -6.93 -5.91
CA SER A 85 9.43 -5.64 -6.13
C SER A 85 10.60 -5.39 -5.17
N ILE A 86 10.49 -5.87 -3.93
CA ILE A 86 11.55 -5.83 -2.92
C ILE A 86 12.71 -6.70 -3.37
N ILE A 87 12.42 -7.94 -3.77
CA ILE A 87 13.44 -8.88 -4.24
C ILE A 87 14.23 -8.24 -5.39
N PHE A 88 13.56 -7.66 -6.40
CA PHE A 88 14.26 -6.97 -7.48
C PHE A 88 15.00 -5.71 -7.03
N SER A 89 14.47 -4.95 -6.06
CA SER A 89 15.16 -3.78 -5.51
C SER A 89 16.45 -4.16 -4.77
N LEU A 90 16.44 -5.27 -4.04
CA LEU A 90 17.62 -5.81 -3.36
C LEU A 90 18.59 -6.46 -4.34
N LEU A 91 18.09 -7.19 -5.33
CA LEU A 91 18.91 -7.81 -6.37
C LEU A 91 19.69 -6.76 -7.19
N GLN A 92 19.16 -5.55 -7.38
CA GLN A 92 19.91 -4.44 -7.99
C GLN A 92 21.14 -4.03 -7.18
N VAL A 93 21.13 -4.19 -5.86
CA VAL A 93 22.30 -3.90 -5.01
C VAL A 93 23.37 -4.98 -5.17
N VAL A 94 22.95 -6.23 -5.37
CA VAL A 94 23.84 -7.40 -5.48
C VAL A 94 24.37 -7.57 -6.90
N PHE A 95 23.56 -7.34 -7.92
CA PHE A 95 23.88 -7.59 -9.32
C PHE A 95 24.00 -6.26 -10.11
N PRO A 96 25.21 -5.88 -10.55
CA PRO A 96 25.43 -4.61 -11.24
C PRO A 96 24.67 -4.51 -12.57
N ARG A 97 24.48 -5.62 -13.30
CA ARG A 97 23.68 -5.62 -14.53
C ARG A 97 22.21 -5.22 -14.33
N LEU A 98 21.60 -5.62 -13.21
CA LEU A 98 20.23 -5.21 -12.90
C LEU A 98 20.17 -3.72 -12.54
N LYS A 99 21.22 -3.20 -11.91
CA LYS A 99 21.37 -1.76 -11.61
C LYS A 99 21.59 -0.93 -12.88
N GLU A 100 22.42 -1.42 -13.79
CA GLU A 100 22.64 -0.81 -15.11
C GLU A 100 21.33 -0.78 -15.91
N MET A 101 20.58 -1.88 -15.96
CA MET A 101 19.25 -1.89 -16.57
C MET A 101 18.25 -0.93 -15.89
N ALA A 102 18.31 -0.80 -14.56
CA ALA A 102 17.45 0.13 -13.82
C ALA A 102 17.80 1.61 -14.04
N THR A 103 19.09 1.92 -14.23
CA THR A 103 19.64 3.29 -14.14
C THR A 103 20.15 3.83 -15.48
N GLU A 104 20.76 2.99 -16.30
CA GLU A 104 21.49 3.35 -17.53
C GLU A 104 20.65 3.13 -18.79
N GLU A 105 19.74 2.14 -18.81
CA GLU A 105 18.87 1.84 -19.97
C GLU A 105 17.58 2.68 -20.02
N GLY A 106 17.38 3.59 -19.06
CA GLY A 106 16.25 4.52 -19.03
C GLY A 106 14.88 3.82 -18.90
N GLU A 107 13.87 4.28 -19.66
CA GLU A 107 12.50 3.77 -19.56
C GLU A 107 12.35 2.31 -20.05
N ALA A 108 13.17 1.89 -21.02
CA ALA A 108 13.12 0.54 -21.58
C ALA A 108 13.52 -0.51 -20.53
N GLY A 109 14.64 -0.29 -19.82
CA GLY A 109 15.11 -1.19 -18.77
C GLY A 109 14.16 -1.23 -17.56
N ARG A 110 13.58 -0.09 -17.17
CA ARG A 110 12.55 -0.04 -16.10
C ARG A 110 11.30 -0.84 -16.48
N ARG A 111 10.91 -0.85 -17.75
CA ARG A 111 9.79 -1.66 -18.24
C ARG A 111 10.10 -3.15 -18.19
N GLN A 112 11.33 -3.56 -18.56
CA GLN A 112 11.76 -4.96 -18.46
C GLN A 112 11.79 -5.45 -17.01
N LEU A 113 12.33 -4.65 -16.09
CA LEU A 113 12.27 -4.94 -14.65
C LEU A 113 10.83 -5.09 -14.14
N GLY A 114 9.91 -4.25 -14.64
CA GLY A 114 8.49 -4.39 -14.36
C GLY A 114 7.94 -5.73 -14.81
N MET A 115 8.27 -6.19 -16.03
CA MET A 115 7.86 -7.51 -16.53
C MET A 115 8.39 -8.65 -15.66
N TYR A 116 9.68 -8.61 -15.29
CA TYR A 116 10.26 -9.63 -14.41
C TYR A 116 9.61 -9.64 -13.02
N THR A 117 9.32 -8.46 -12.47
CA THR A 117 8.60 -8.33 -11.20
C THR A 117 7.21 -8.98 -11.29
N ARG A 118 6.47 -8.79 -12.40
CA ARG A 118 5.17 -9.43 -12.62
C ARG A 118 5.27 -10.95 -12.72
N TYR A 119 6.26 -11.49 -13.43
CA TYR A 119 6.44 -12.94 -13.50
C TYR A 119 6.75 -13.53 -12.12
N LEU A 120 7.62 -12.89 -11.36
CA LEU A 120 7.91 -13.31 -9.99
C LEU A 120 6.68 -13.19 -9.08
N THR A 121 5.87 -12.15 -9.26
CA THR A 121 4.60 -11.95 -8.53
C THR A 121 3.66 -13.15 -8.71
N VAL A 122 3.50 -13.66 -9.94
CA VAL A 122 2.64 -14.84 -10.20
C VAL A 122 3.16 -16.05 -9.43
N VAL A 123 4.47 -16.31 -9.50
CA VAL A 123 5.10 -17.45 -8.81
C VAL A 123 4.90 -17.34 -7.30
N LEU A 124 5.15 -16.15 -6.73
CA LEU A 124 4.96 -15.90 -5.30
C LEU A 124 3.48 -16.00 -4.91
N ALA A 125 2.55 -15.51 -5.73
CA ALA A 125 1.12 -15.61 -5.46
C ALA A 125 0.64 -17.07 -5.45
N VAL A 126 1.19 -17.93 -6.31
CA VAL A 126 0.89 -19.37 -6.28
C VAL A 126 1.42 -20.00 -4.99
N ILE A 127 2.68 -19.73 -4.62
CA ILE A 127 3.29 -20.30 -3.40
C ILE A 127 2.56 -19.83 -2.15
N GLN A 128 2.32 -18.52 -2.02
CA GLN A 128 1.59 -17.93 -0.89
C GLN A 128 0.13 -18.38 -0.86
N GLY A 129 -0.52 -18.49 -2.03
CA GLY A 129 -1.89 -18.99 -2.15
C GLY A 129 -2.04 -20.42 -1.66
N ILE A 130 -1.09 -21.31 -2.02
CA ILE A 130 -1.05 -22.68 -1.51
C ILE A 130 -0.87 -22.68 0.02
N GLY A 131 0.07 -21.89 0.54
CA GLY A 131 0.28 -21.75 1.98
C GLY A 131 -0.97 -21.28 2.73
N GLN A 132 -1.67 -20.28 2.18
CA GLN A 132 -2.91 -19.75 2.75
C GLN A 132 -4.03 -20.79 2.75
N ILE A 133 -4.17 -21.57 1.67
CA ILE A 133 -5.16 -22.65 1.57
C ILE A 133 -4.90 -23.72 2.64
N TYR A 134 -3.65 -24.18 2.80
CA TYR A 134 -3.31 -25.16 3.82
C TYR A 134 -3.55 -24.64 5.24
N LEU A 135 -3.22 -23.38 5.49
CA LEU A 135 -3.46 -22.73 6.78
C LEU A 135 -4.95 -22.73 7.11
N ILE A 136 -5.81 -22.36 6.18
CA ILE A 136 -7.26 -22.29 6.39
C ILE A 136 -7.89 -23.70 6.44
N GLN A 137 -7.36 -24.64 5.67
CA GLN A 137 -7.77 -26.04 5.70
C GLN A 137 -7.50 -26.68 7.06
N SER A 138 -6.30 -26.46 7.64
CA SER A 138 -5.93 -27.00 8.95
C SER A 138 -6.84 -26.51 10.09
N GLN A 139 -7.59 -25.43 9.84
CA GLN A 139 -8.51 -24.80 10.77
C GLN A 139 -9.99 -25.15 10.50
N GLY A 140 -10.27 -26.06 9.57
CA GLY A 140 -11.62 -26.56 9.30
C GLY A 140 -12.55 -25.60 8.54
N ALA A 141 -12.02 -24.51 7.98
CA ALA A 141 -12.80 -23.50 7.27
C ALA A 141 -13.11 -23.85 5.79
N ILE A 142 -12.56 -24.97 5.29
CA ILE A 142 -12.85 -25.51 3.96
C ILE A 142 -13.65 -26.81 4.13
N PRO A 143 -14.98 -26.77 3.92
CA PRO A 143 -15.85 -27.94 4.14
C PRO A 143 -15.63 -29.06 3.12
N GLU A 144 -15.16 -28.73 1.90
CA GLU A 144 -14.83 -29.71 0.87
C GLU A 144 -13.35 -29.65 0.47
N THR A 145 -12.58 -30.67 0.83
CA THR A 145 -11.14 -30.78 0.52
C THR A 145 -10.85 -31.38 -0.85
N ARG A 146 -11.84 -31.34 -1.76
CA ARG A 146 -11.70 -31.90 -3.12
C ARG A 146 -10.60 -31.13 -3.87
N PRO A 147 -9.68 -31.81 -4.58
CA PRO A 147 -8.60 -31.14 -5.31
C PRO A 147 -9.08 -30.07 -6.29
N LEU A 148 -10.26 -30.27 -6.90
CA LEU A 148 -10.87 -29.31 -7.83
C LEU A 148 -11.31 -28.01 -7.14
N VAL A 149 -11.82 -28.08 -5.90
CA VAL A 149 -12.21 -26.90 -5.12
C VAL A 149 -10.95 -26.12 -4.69
N LEU A 150 -9.92 -26.82 -4.22
CA LEU A 150 -8.64 -26.21 -3.84
C LEU A 150 -7.96 -25.52 -5.04
N ALA A 151 -7.97 -26.16 -6.22
CA ALA A 151 -7.46 -25.56 -7.45
C ALA A 151 -8.26 -24.31 -7.85
N THR A 152 -9.59 -24.35 -7.70
CA THR A 152 -10.46 -23.19 -7.99
C THR A 152 -10.17 -22.02 -7.05
N ILE A 153 -10.00 -22.29 -5.75
CA ILE A 153 -9.62 -21.27 -4.77
C ILE A 153 -8.25 -20.69 -5.12
N LEU A 154 -7.25 -21.53 -5.41
CA LEU A 154 -5.91 -21.08 -5.75
C LEU A 154 -5.91 -20.17 -6.98
N VAL A 155 -6.59 -20.58 -8.06
CA VAL A 155 -6.71 -19.79 -9.29
C VAL A 155 -7.43 -18.47 -8.99
N THR A 156 -8.47 -18.48 -8.15
CA THR A 156 -9.20 -17.27 -7.76
C THR A 156 -8.31 -16.28 -7.01
N LEU A 157 -7.51 -16.76 -6.04
CA LEU A 157 -6.60 -15.92 -5.26
C LEU A 157 -5.47 -15.33 -6.12
N VAL A 158 -4.90 -16.15 -7.01
CA VAL A 158 -3.84 -15.70 -7.93
C VAL A 158 -4.41 -14.71 -8.93
N ALA A 159 -5.56 -14.99 -9.54
CA ALA A 159 -6.23 -14.08 -10.46
C ALA A 159 -6.62 -12.77 -9.78
N GLY A 160 -7.13 -12.82 -8.55
CA GLY A 160 -7.45 -11.65 -7.73
C GLY A 160 -6.22 -10.76 -7.49
N THR A 161 -5.10 -11.36 -7.07
CA THR A 161 -3.83 -10.66 -6.86
C THR A 161 -3.31 -10.01 -8.15
N MET A 162 -3.38 -10.72 -9.28
CA MET A 162 -2.93 -10.20 -10.56
C MET A 162 -3.81 -9.06 -11.05
N LEU A 163 -5.12 -9.14 -10.82
CA LEU A 163 -6.05 -8.06 -11.11
C LEU A 163 -5.76 -6.83 -10.24
N LEU A 164 -5.48 -7.00 -8.95
CA LEU A 164 -5.07 -5.89 -8.08
C LEU A 164 -3.77 -5.23 -8.52
N THR A 165 -2.79 -6.05 -8.90
CA THR A 165 -1.51 -5.56 -9.40
C THR A 165 -1.71 -4.73 -10.65
N TRP A 166 -2.49 -5.24 -11.60
CA TRP A 166 -2.86 -4.54 -12.82
C TRP A 166 -3.62 -3.23 -12.53
N MET A 167 -4.59 -3.25 -11.62
CA MET A 167 -5.29 -2.03 -11.18
C MET A 167 -4.32 -1.01 -10.57
N GLY A 168 -3.39 -1.44 -9.73
CA GLY A 168 -2.39 -0.58 -9.11
C GLY A 168 -1.46 0.07 -10.13
N GLU A 169 -1.07 -0.65 -11.18
CA GLU A 169 -0.26 -0.10 -12.27
C GLU A 169 -1.04 0.92 -13.11
N ILE A 170 -2.28 0.60 -13.49
CA ILE A 170 -3.13 1.53 -14.24
C ILE A 170 -3.42 2.79 -13.42
N MET A 171 -3.65 2.65 -12.12
CA MET A 171 -3.79 3.79 -11.20
C MET A 171 -2.51 4.63 -11.12
N THR A 172 -1.34 4.03 -11.29
CA THR A 172 -0.06 4.76 -11.33
C THR A 172 0.12 5.51 -12.65
N GLU A 173 -0.32 4.95 -13.77
CA GLU A 173 -0.19 5.55 -15.10
C GLU A 173 -1.22 6.66 -15.35
N TYR A 174 -2.50 6.41 -15.05
CA TYR A 174 -3.61 7.31 -15.37
C TYR A 174 -4.19 8.03 -14.15
N GLY A 175 -3.79 7.65 -12.94
CA GLY A 175 -4.28 8.23 -11.69
C GLY A 175 -3.32 9.25 -11.07
N VAL A 176 -3.39 9.34 -9.75
CA VAL A 176 -2.56 10.26 -8.95
C VAL A 176 -1.68 9.44 -8.01
N GLY A 177 -0.37 9.68 -8.04
CA GLY A 177 0.58 9.02 -7.13
C GLY A 177 0.86 7.56 -7.48
N ASN A 178 1.20 6.75 -6.48
CA ASN A 178 1.50 5.33 -6.64
C ASN A 178 0.24 4.50 -6.34
N GLY A 179 -0.27 3.81 -7.35
CA GLY A 179 -1.53 3.07 -7.25
C GLY A 179 -1.51 1.93 -6.23
N VAL A 180 -0.40 1.19 -6.12
CA VAL A 180 -0.24 0.13 -5.11
C VAL A 180 -0.31 0.71 -3.70
N SER A 181 0.37 1.83 -3.46
CA SER A 181 0.31 2.53 -2.16
C SER A 181 -1.10 3.03 -1.84
N LEU A 182 -1.84 3.49 -2.86
CA LEU A 182 -3.22 3.95 -2.69
C LEU A 182 -4.20 2.81 -2.41
N ILE A 183 -4.00 1.62 -2.97
CA ILE A 183 -4.81 0.43 -2.65
C ILE A 183 -4.66 0.08 -1.17
N ILE A 184 -3.42 0.03 -0.66
CA ILE A 184 -3.15 -0.23 0.76
C ILE A 184 -3.77 0.86 1.64
N PHE A 185 -3.54 2.13 1.30
CA PHE A 185 -4.12 3.26 2.02
C PHE A 185 -5.65 3.21 2.05
N GLY A 186 -6.28 2.94 0.91
CA GLY A 186 -7.73 2.78 0.81
C GLY A 186 -8.25 1.62 1.65
N GLY A 187 -7.52 0.50 1.71
CA GLY A 187 -7.83 -0.64 2.56
C GLY A 187 -7.83 -0.29 4.06
N ILE A 188 -6.76 0.37 4.52
CA ILE A 188 -6.62 0.79 5.93
C ILE A 188 -7.70 1.81 6.30
N VAL A 189 -7.88 2.86 5.48
CA VAL A 189 -8.84 3.94 5.76
C VAL A 189 -10.29 3.43 5.75
N ALA A 190 -10.61 2.45 4.90
CA ALA A 190 -11.97 1.90 4.85
C ALA A 190 -12.40 1.17 6.13
N ARG A 191 -11.46 0.76 6.99
CA ARG A 191 -11.77 0.13 8.29
C ARG A 191 -11.97 1.12 9.43
N LEU A 192 -11.37 2.30 9.34
CA LEU A 192 -11.43 3.31 10.41
C LEU A 192 -12.87 3.67 10.83
N PRO A 193 -13.86 3.83 9.91
CA PRO A 193 -15.24 4.13 10.30
C PRO A 193 -15.88 3.02 11.12
N ALA A 194 -15.69 1.76 10.71
CA ALA A 194 -16.26 0.60 11.40
C ALA A 194 -15.64 0.42 12.79
N GLN A 195 -14.31 0.55 12.89
CA GLN A 195 -13.60 0.50 14.17
C GLN A 195 -14.04 1.62 15.11
N THR A 196 -14.17 2.85 14.60
CA THR A 196 -14.62 4.00 15.41
C THR A 196 -16.06 3.81 15.89
N ALA A 197 -16.95 3.30 15.03
CA ALA A 197 -18.33 3.00 15.41
C ALA A 197 -18.40 1.92 16.50
N GLN A 198 -17.59 0.85 16.37
CA GLN A 198 -17.50 -0.21 17.37
C GLN A 198 -16.99 0.31 18.72
N THR A 199 -15.91 1.10 18.71
CA THR A 199 -15.40 1.73 19.94
C THR A 199 -16.44 2.65 20.57
N LEU A 200 -17.19 3.42 19.76
CA LEU A 200 -18.25 4.29 20.29
C LEU A 200 -19.39 3.50 20.95
N THR A 201 -19.74 2.33 20.39
CA THR A 201 -20.73 1.43 21.03
C THR A 201 -20.23 0.89 22.37
N LEU A 202 -18.96 0.52 22.47
CA LEU A 202 -18.34 0.02 23.72
C LEU A 202 -18.28 1.11 24.80
N VAL A 203 -18.00 2.35 24.41
CA VAL A 203 -18.03 3.52 25.32
C VAL A 203 -19.46 3.78 25.81
N ARG A 204 -20.47 3.69 24.92
CA ARG A 204 -21.88 3.84 25.31
C ARG A 204 -22.39 2.71 26.20
N ALA A 205 -21.86 1.50 26.03
CA ALA A 205 -22.16 0.34 26.87
C ALA A 205 -21.48 0.40 28.24
N GLY A 206 -20.55 1.35 28.45
CA GLY A 206 -19.81 1.49 29.71
C GLY A 206 -18.65 0.49 29.86
N GLU A 207 -18.37 -0.32 28.83
CA GLU A 207 -17.24 -1.26 28.84
C GLU A 207 -15.89 -0.54 28.70
N VAL A 208 -15.89 0.62 28.03
CA VAL A 208 -14.72 1.48 27.87
C VAL A 208 -15.00 2.82 28.54
N ALA A 209 -14.10 3.25 29.40
CA ALA A 209 -14.26 4.53 30.08
C ALA A 209 -14.08 5.69 29.09
N TRP A 210 -14.90 6.74 29.22
CA TRP A 210 -14.86 7.90 28.31
C TRP A 210 -13.48 8.58 28.25
N TYR A 211 -12.70 8.52 29.34
CA TYR A 211 -11.35 9.07 29.38
C TYR A 211 -10.34 8.26 28.54
N GLN A 212 -10.53 6.94 28.41
CA GLN A 212 -9.67 6.08 27.57
C GLN A 212 -9.87 6.42 26.10
N PHE A 213 -11.12 6.63 25.68
CA PHE A 213 -11.44 7.08 24.32
C PHE A 213 -10.79 8.42 23.98
N ILE A 214 -10.83 9.39 24.88
CA ILE A 214 -10.18 10.69 24.68
C ILE A 214 -8.66 10.54 24.61
N LEU A 215 -8.07 9.71 25.46
CA LEU A 215 -6.64 9.41 25.44
C LEU A 215 -6.23 8.82 24.08
N ASP A 216 -6.97 7.84 23.57
CA ASP A 216 -6.70 7.20 22.28
C ASP A 216 -6.74 8.21 21.12
N VAL A 217 -7.77 9.07 21.09
CA VAL A 217 -7.87 10.13 20.09
C VAL A 217 -6.69 11.10 20.18
N LEU A 218 -6.26 11.46 21.38
CA LEU A 218 -5.13 12.36 21.60
C LEU A 218 -3.81 11.71 21.15
N VAL A 219 -3.60 10.44 21.45
CA VAL A 219 -2.43 9.66 21.00
C VAL A 219 -2.39 9.57 19.47
N ILE A 220 -3.53 9.29 18.83
CA ILE A 220 -3.63 9.28 17.36
C ILE A 220 -3.27 10.66 16.80
N LEU A 221 -3.84 11.74 17.33
CA LEU A 221 -3.54 13.09 16.87
C LEU A 221 -2.06 13.46 17.06
N ALA A 222 -1.50 13.16 18.24
CA ALA A 222 -0.10 13.40 18.55
C ALA A 222 0.83 12.61 17.61
N SER A 223 0.50 11.36 17.31
CA SER A 223 1.27 10.54 16.37
C SER A 223 1.23 11.11 14.95
N ILE A 224 0.07 11.57 14.48
CA ILE A 224 -0.06 12.23 13.17
C ILE A 224 0.81 13.48 13.10
N VAL A 225 0.75 14.34 14.13
CA VAL A 225 1.56 15.56 14.19
C VAL A 225 3.05 15.22 14.20
N ALA A 226 3.47 14.24 15.01
CA ALA A 226 4.86 13.79 15.07
C ALA A 226 5.35 13.28 13.71
N VAL A 227 4.56 12.43 13.03
CA VAL A 227 4.88 11.91 11.70
C VAL A 227 4.98 13.05 10.69
N VAL A 228 4.06 14.01 10.70
CA VAL A 228 4.10 15.16 9.78
C VAL A 228 5.33 16.04 10.04
N LEU A 229 5.68 16.30 11.30
CA LEU A 229 6.88 17.07 11.65
C LEU A 229 8.16 16.40 11.16
N ILE A 230 8.30 15.09 11.38
CA ILE A 230 9.48 14.32 10.96
C ILE A 230 9.55 14.22 9.42
N THR A 231 8.44 13.96 8.75
CA THR A 231 8.40 13.80 7.29
C THR A 231 8.57 15.12 6.53
N SER A 232 8.11 16.23 7.11
CA SER A 232 8.32 17.57 6.54
C SER A 232 9.66 18.20 6.93
N ALA A 233 10.45 17.57 7.81
CA ALA A 233 11.75 18.06 8.20
C ALA A 233 12.76 17.98 7.03
N VAL A 234 13.31 19.13 6.67
CA VAL A 234 14.32 19.27 5.62
C VAL A 234 15.51 20.03 6.15
N ARG A 235 16.70 19.43 6.03
CA ARG A 235 17.97 20.09 6.24
C ARG A 235 18.35 20.86 4.97
N LYS A 236 18.40 22.19 5.05
CA LYS A 236 18.82 23.05 3.93
C LYS A 236 20.33 23.18 3.94
N ILE A 237 21.02 22.57 2.98
CA ILE A 237 22.47 22.70 2.82
C ILE A 237 22.73 23.81 1.80
N PRO A 238 23.42 24.92 2.15
CA PRO A 238 23.69 25.99 1.20
C PRO A 238 24.66 25.48 0.12
N VAL A 239 24.32 25.71 -1.14
CA VAL A 239 25.17 25.37 -2.29
C VAL A 239 25.37 26.64 -3.12
N GLN A 240 26.61 26.86 -3.53
CA GLN A 240 26.97 27.95 -4.42
C GLN A 240 27.24 27.36 -5.80
N TYR A 241 26.40 27.70 -6.77
CA TYR A 241 26.69 27.37 -8.16
C TYR A 241 27.89 28.18 -8.65
N ALA A 242 28.72 27.55 -9.49
CA ALA A 242 29.88 28.20 -10.06
C ALA A 242 29.47 29.49 -10.79
N LYS A 243 30.07 30.60 -10.38
CA LYS A 243 29.86 31.93 -10.95
C LYS A 243 30.67 32.06 -12.25
N ARG A 244 30.07 32.64 -13.29
CA ARG A 244 30.81 33.04 -14.50
C ARG A 244 31.25 34.49 -14.33
N VAL A 245 32.54 34.70 -14.11
CA VAL A 245 33.12 36.05 -14.09
C VAL A 245 33.43 36.44 -15.54
N VAL A 246 32.80 37.51 -16.03
CA VAL A 246 33.11 38.09 -17.35
C VAL A 246 33.55 39.53 -17.12
N GLY A 247 34.84 39.81 -17.32
CA GLY A 247 35.45 41.12 -17.05
C GLY A 247 35.44 41.47 -15.55
N ARG A 248 35.04 42.71 -15.19
CA ARG A 248 34.93 43.19 -13.79
C ARG A 248 33.57 42.92 -13.13
N ARG A 249 32.63 42.28 -13.83
CA ARG A 249 31.28 41.99 -13.30
C ARG A 249 31.10 40.50 -13.08
N VAL A 250 30.71 40.14 -11.86
CA VAL A 250 30.31 38.79 -11.50
C VAL A 250 28.86 38.61 -11.93
N TYR A 251 28.60 37.76 -12.93
CA TYR A 251 27.25 37.38 -13.34
C TYR A 251 26.92 36.02 -12.76
N GLY A 252 25.80 35.95 -12.04
CA GLY A 252 25.38 34.73 -11.36
C GLY A 252 26.15 34.49 -10.06
N GLY A 253 25.50 33.74 -9.17
CA GLY A 253 25.91 33.58 -7.77
C GLY A 253 24.72 33.63 -6.81
N GLN A 254 23.52 33.25 -7.27
CA GLN A 254 22.38 33.13 -6.38
C GLN A 254 22.67 31.96 -5.43
N SER A 255 22.74 32.25 -4.14
CA SER A 255 22.83 31.20 -3.12
C SER A 255 21.57 30.36 -3.21
N THR A 256 21.74 29.09 -3.57
CA THR A 256 20.66 28.12 -3.46
C THR A 256 20.87 27.28 -2.21
N HIS A 257 19.87 26.50 -1.85
CA HIS A 257 20.02 25.43 -0.88
C HIS A 257 19.58 24.12 -1.53
N LEU A 258 20.35 23.07 -1.31
CA LEU A 258 19.92 21.71 -1.60
C LEU A 258 19.09 21.21 -0.41
N PRO A 259 17.78 20.95 -0.60
CA PRO A 259 16.93 20.40 0.45
C PRO A 259 17.22 18.91 0.65
N MET A 260 17.82 18.55 1.78
CA MET A 260 18.00 17.16 2.20
C MET A 260 16.90 16.77 3.19
N ARG A 261 15.96 15.93 2.76
CA ARG A 261 14.91 15.39 3.64
C ARG A 261 15.53 14.47 4.70
N LEU A 262 14.98 14.49 5.91
CA LEU A 262 15.40 13.58 6.98
C LEU A 262 15.13 12.12 6.61
N ILE A 263 13.96 11.85 6.03
CA ILE A 263 13.58 10.56 5.47
C ILE A 263 13.49 10.71 3.95
N GLN A 264 14.41 10.07 3.22
CA GLN A 264 14.47 10.16 1.76
C GLN A 264 13.59 9.12 1.06
N ALA A 265 13.45 7.95 1.67
CA ALA A 265 12.61 6.87 1.17
C ALA A 265 11.19 7.06 1.72
N GLY A 266 10.18 7.18 0.85
CA GLY A 266 8.80 7.46 1.23
C GLY A 266 8.13 6.34 2.05
N VAL A 267 6.99 5.84 1.59
CA VAL A 267 6.26 4.76 2.31
C VAL A 267 6.87 3.37 2.05
N ILE A 268 7.70 3.25 1.01
CA ILE A 268 8.28 1.99 0.54
C ILE A 268 9.03 1.21 1.64
N PRO A 269 9.93 1.80 2.46
CA PRO A 269 10.61 1.05 3.51
C PRO A 269 9.70 0.51 4.61
N ILE A 270 8.60 1.21 4.92
CA ILE A 270 7.62 0.76 5.93
C ILE A 270 6.92 -0.50 5.41
N ILE A 271 6.54 -0.48 4.12
CA ILE A 271 5.96 -1.64 3.45
C ILE A 271 6.94 -2.82 3.50
N PHE A 272 8.24 -2.56 3.31
CA PHE A 272 9.28 -3.59 3.29
C PHE A 272 9.53 -4.21 4.67
N ALA A 273 9.39 -3.44 5.74
CA ALA A 273 9.55 -3.95 7.11
C ALA A 273 8.40 -4.87 7.55
N VAL A 274 7.25 -4.79 6.86
CA VAL A 274 6.03 -5.55 7.19
C VAL A 274 5.92 -6.84 6.38
N SER A 275 6.49 -6.90 5.18
CA SER A 275 6.34 -7.98 4.20
C SER A 275 7.29 -9.15 4.39
#